data_AF-A0A7S1NNZ7-F1
#
_entry.id   AF-A0A7S1NNZ7-F1
#
_cell.length_a   1.000
_cell.length_b   1.000
_cell.length_c   1.000
_cell.angle_alpha   90.00
_cell.angle_beta   90.00
_cell.angle_gamma   90.00
#
_symmetry.space_group_name_H-M   'P 1'
#
loop_
_entity.id
_entity.type
_entity.pdbx_description
1 polymer ?
#
loop_
_entity_poly.entity_id
_entity_poly.type
_entity_poly.pdbx_seq_one_letter_code
_entity_poly.pdbx_strand_id
1 'polypeptide(L)'
;RLERLQAAAAHPMIEDVGSAEQTVIDYLMQLQDDLSESEHLHANYQDYQASMGLPVSDLEQIREVGVQVGDKLRLWVAYRDWQHQVEEWNNSSFKSLNPEALTQEVTKYSKILAQVMRGQGGNPLVRKLKALVDEFRVTTPVITCLHNQAMKPHHFAQIDTIVGRALSQEADYTLGVLMELKVMDLKEEIQAVSNMATQEAALE
;
A
#
# COMPACT_ATOMS: atom_id res chain seq x y z
N ARG A 1 6.31 9.59 -32.90
CA ARG A 1 5.76 10.06 -31.60
C ARG A 1 5.59 8.88 -30.65
N LEU A 2 4.89 7.82 -31.05
CA LEU A 2 4.72 6.59 -30.26
C LEU A 2 6.05 5.98 -29.76
N GLU A 3 7.05 5.80 -30.62
CA GLU A 3 8.37 5.26 -30.21
C GLU A 3 9.05 6.08 -29.11
N ARG A 4 8.87 7.41 -29.12
CA ARG A 4 9.39 8.29 -28.05
C ARG A 4 8.64 8.07 -26.74
N LEU A 5 7.32 7.90 -26.79
CA LEU A 5 6.49 7.63 -25.61
C LEU A 5 6.80 6.25 -25.02
N GLN A 6 7.04 5.24 -25.86
CA GLN A 6 7.49 3.92 -25.44
C GLN A 6 8.87 3.97 -24.77
N ALA A 7 9.83 4.67 -25.37
CA ALA A 7 11.16 4.85 -24.78
C ALA A 7 11.11 5.60 -23.44
N ALA A 8 10.24 6.62 -23.32
CA ALA A 8 10.00 7.33 -22.07
C ALA A 8 9.37 6.42 -21.00
N ALA A 9 8.37 5.62 -21.37
CA ALA A 9 7.73 4.65 -20.47
C ALA A 9 8.70 3.55 -19.98
N ALA A 10 9.76 3.27 -20.73
CA ALA A 10 10.81 2.30 -20.40
C ALA A 10 12.03 2.93 -19.73
N HIS A 11 11.96 4.20 -19.31
CA HIS A 11 13.11 4.87 -18.70
C HIS A 11 13.59 4.13 -17.43
N PRO A 12 14.89 3.82 -17.28
CA PRO A 12 15.40 2.98 -16.19
C PRO A 12 15.05 3.47 -14.77
N MET A 13 14.94 4.79 -14.59
CA MET A 13 14.56 5.38 -13.29
C MET A 13 13.19 4.92 -12.77
N ILE A 14 12.29 4.46 -13.65
CA ILE A 14 10.96 4.00 -13.25
C ILE A 14 11.03 2.63 -12.57
N GLU A 15 12.05 1.83 -12.88
CA GLU A 15 12.25 0.48 -12.34
C GLU A 15 13.31 0.45 -11.24
N ASP A 16 14.06 1.54 -11.07
CA ASP A 16 15.05 1.69 -10.01
C ASP A 16 14.40 2.11 -8.68
N VAL A 17 14.47 1.21 -7.70
CA VAL A 17 13.95 1.43 -6.34
C VAL A 17 14.72 2.53 -5.60
N GLY A 18 15.93 2.88 -6.03
CA GLY A 18 16.72 3.98 -5.46
C GLY A 18 16.36 5.36 -6.00
N SER A 19 15.52 5.44 -7.03
CA SER A 19 15.09 6.72 -7.60
C SER A 19 14.17 7.48 -6.64
N ALA A 20 14.30 8.80 -6.61
CA ALA A 20 13.50 9.66 -5.74
C ALA A 20 12.00 9.56 -6.10
N GLU A 21 11.16 9.20 -5.13
CA GLU A 21 9.76 8.83 -5.38
C GLU A 21 9.01 9.96 -6.10
N GLN A 22 9.15 11.20 -5.61
CA GLN A 22 8.45 12.34 -6.17
C GLN A 22 8.90 12.66 -7.60
N THR A 23 10.20 12.53 -7.91
CA THR A 23 10.71 12.76 -9.27
C THR A 23 10.14 11.75 -10.26
N VAL A 24 10.04 10.47 -9.86
CA VAL A 24 9.47 9.43 -10.73
C VAL A 24 7.97 9.64 -10.91
N ILE A 25 7.25 10.01 -9.85
CA ILE A 25 5.82 10.33 -9.91
C ILE A 25 5.56 11.50 -10.86
N ASP A 26 6.29 12.61 -10.70
CA ASP A 26 6.13 13.81 -11.55
C ASP A 26 6.42 13.49 -13.02
N TYR A 27 7.46 12.69 -13.28
CA TYR A 27 7.79 12.23 -14.63
C TYR A 27 6.67 11.38 -15.25
N LEU A 28 6.13 10.42 -14.50
CA LEU A 28 5.07 9.54 -14.98
C LEU A 28 3.75 10.30 -15.19
N MET A 29 3.45 11.31 -14.36
CA MET A 29 2.31 12.20 -14.55
C MET A 29 2.44 13.01 -15.84
N GLN A 30 3.60 13.64 -16.08
CA GLN A 30 3.85 14.35 -17.33
C GLN A 30 3.73 13.43 -18.54
N LEU A 31 4.25 12.21 -18.45
CA LEU A 31 4.13 11.24 -19.53
C LEU A 31 2.68 10.81 -19.79
N GLN A 32 1.87 10.70 -18.73
CA GLN A 32 0.44 10.42 -18.85
C GLN A 32 -0.31 11.56 -19.54
N ASP A 33 0.05 12.82 -19.24
CA ASP A 33 -0.50 13.99 -19.92
C ASP A 33 -0.12 14.02 -21.41
N ASP A 34 1.16 13.74 -21.73
CA ASP A 34 1.65 13.66 -23.11
C ASP A 34 0.97 12.53 -23.92
N LEU A 35 0.66 11.41 -23.26
CA LEU A 35 -0.09 10.27 -23.82
C LEU A 35 -1.54 10.67 -24.09
N SER A 36 -2.21 11.29 -23.13
CA SER A 36 -3.59 11.80 -23.28
C SER A 36 -3.69 12.80 -24.44
N GLU A 37 -2.75 13.75 -24.54
CA GLU A 37 -2.70 14.68 -25.67
C GLU A 37 -2.50 13.94 -27.02
N SER A 38 -1.63 12.93 -27.04
CA SER A 38 -1.40 12.10 -28.23
C SER A 38 -2.63 11.29 -28.63
N GLU A 39 -3.42 10.80 -27.67
CA GLU A 39 -4.69 10.11 -27.90
C GLU A 39 -5.74 11.06 -28.48
N HIS A 40 -5.90 12.25 -27.90
CA HIS A 40 -6.82 13.28 -28.41
C HIS A 40 -6.46 13.71 -29.83
N LEU A 41 -5.18 13.93 -30.11
CA LEU A 41 -4.72 14.29 -31.45
C LEU A 41 -4.98 13.16 -32.46
N HIS A 42 -4.74 11.90 -32.09
CA HIS A 42 -5.06 10.76 -32.95
C HIS A 42 -6.55 10.62 -33.20
N ALA A 43 -7.41 10.82 -32.21
CA ALA A 43 -8.86 10.78 -32.38
C ALA A 43 -9.30 11.81 -33.45
N ASN A 44 -8.77 13.03 -33.40
CA ASN A 44 -9.02 14.04 -34.44
C ASN A 44 -8.56 13.57 -35.83
N TYR A 45 -7.39 12.92 -35.93
CA TYR A 45 -6.92 12.35 -37.19
C TYR A 45 -7.80 11.21 -37.71
N GLN A 46 -8.33 10.36 -36.83
CA GLN A 46 -9.27 9.30 -37.19
C GLN A 46 -10.56 9.90 -37.79
N ASP A 47 -11.09 10.98 -37.20
CA ASP A 47 -12.26 11.69 -37.74
C ASP A 47 -11.99 12.25 -39.14
N TYR A 48 -10.81 12.84 -39.36
CA TYR A 48 -10.41 13.31 -40.68
C TYR A 48 -10.27 12.16 -41.69
N GLN A 49 -9.60 11.07 -41.32
CA GLN A 49 -9.45 9.87 -42.16
C GLN A 49 -10.83 9.32 -42.57
N ALA A 50 -11.75 9.18 -41.61
CA ALA A 50 -13.11 8.72 -41.86
C ALA A 50 -13.86 9.65 -42.83
N SER A 51 -13.78 10.97 -42.61
CA SER A 51 -14.44 11.95 -43.49
C SER A 51 -13.89 11.97 -44.92
N MET A 52 -12.63 11.58 -45.10
CA MET A 52 -11.95 11.48 -46.40
C MET A 52 -12.07 10.10 -47.04
N GLY A 53 -12.72 9.13 -46.37
CA GLY A 53 -12.82 7.74 -46.84
C GLY A 53 -11.48 6.99 -46.83
N LEU A 54 -10.51 7.44 -46.04
CA LEU A 54 -9.22 6.78 -45.86
C LEU A 54 -9.32 5.67 -44.80
N PRO A 55 -8.44 4.66 -44.84
CA PRO A 55 -8.31 3.69 -43.76
C PRO A 55 -8.01 4.39 -42.44
N VAL A 56 -8.81 4.11 -41.41
CA VAL A 56 -8.64 4.67 -40.07
C VAL A 56 -7.54 3.92 -39.35
N SER A 57 -6.51 4.63 -38.88
CA SER A 57 -5.42 4.06 -38.08
C SER A 57 -5.87 3.73 -36.66
N ASP A 58 -5.38 2.64 -36.06
CA ASP A 58 -5.77 2.20 -34.70
C ASP A 58 -4.97 2.90 -33.58
N LEU A 59 -5.61 3.04 -32.42
CA LEU A 59 -5.10 3.62 -31.18
C LEU A 59 -4.58 2.59 -30.17
N GLU A 60 -4.71 1.29 -30.46
CA GLU A 60 -4.40 0.20 -29.52
C GLU A 60 -3.02 0.35 -28.87
N GLN A 61 -1.97 0.63 -29.65
CA GLN A 61 -0.60 0.77 -29.11
C GLN A 61 -0.42 1.97 -28.19
N ILE A 62 -1.09 3.11 -28.44
CA ILE A 62 -1.03 4.28 -27.55
C ILE A 62 -1.75 3.97 -26.24
N ARG A 63 -2.91 3.32 -26.32
CA ARG A 63 -3.69 2.90 -25.14
C ARG A 63 -2.94 1.89 -24.30
N GLU A 64 -2.27 0.92 -24.91
CA GLU A 64 -1.43 -0.05 -24.22
C GLU A 64 -0.31 0.64 -23.42
N VAL A 65 0.40 1.59 -24.03
CA VAL A 65 1.43 2.38 -23.34
C VAL A 65 0.81 3.23 -22.22
N GLY A 66 -0.37 3.80 -22.46
CA GLY A 66 -1.17 4.52 -21.46
C GLY A 66 -1.47 3.68 -20.22
N VAL A 67 -1.92 2.44 -20.41
CA VAL A 67 -2.18 1.48 -19.32
C VAL A 67 -0.89 1.18 -18.56
N GLN A 68 0.21 0.90 -19.26
CA GLN A 68 1.50 0.61 -18.62
C GLN A 68 2.02 1.78 -17.78
N VAL A 69 1.95 3.01 -18.30
CA VAL A 69 2.37 4.22 -17.57
C VAL A 69 1.45 4.46 -16.37
N GLY A 70 0.14 4.28 -16.52
CA GLY A 70 -0.82 4.40 -15.44
C GLY A 70 -0.59 3.38 -14.32
N ASP A 71 -0.25 2.14 -14.65
CA ASP A 71 0.07 1.12 -13.66
C ASP A 71 1.39 1.41 -12.93
N LYS A 72 2.41 1.92 -13.65
CA LYS A 72 3.69 2.35 -13.06
C LYS A 72 3.48 3.53 -12.11
N LEU A 73 2.69 4.53 -12.51
CA LEU A 73 2.36 5.67 -11.67
C LEU A 73 1.63 5.23 -10.40
N ARG A 74 0.63 4.35 -10.54
CA ARG A 74 -0.12 3.80 -9.42
C ARG A 74 0.78 3.09 -8.41
N LEU A 75 1.77 2.33 -8.88
CA LEU A 75 2.74 1.66 -8.02
C LEU A 75 3.57 2.65 -7.20
N TRP A 76 4.14 3.67 -7.86
CA TRP A 76 4.98 4.67 -7.20
C TRP A 76 4.21 5.52 -6.19
N VAL A 77 3.00 5.96 -6.57
CA VAL A 77 2.10 6.68 -5.65
C VAL A 77 1.74 5.80 -4.45
N ALA A 78 1.34 4.54 -4.69
CA ALA A 78 1.01 3.62 -3.61
C ALA A 78 2.21 3.36 -2.69
N TYR A 79 3.42 3.25 -3.24
CA TYR A 79 4.62 3.04 -2.44
C TYR A 79 4.92 4.25 -1.55
N ARG A 80 4.91 5.47 -2.11
CA ARG A 80 5.10 6.71 -1.34
C ARG A 80 4.04 6.87 -0.25
N ASP A 81 2.77 6.74 -0.62
CA ASP A 81 1.66 6.97 0.31
C ASP A 81 1.67 5.95 1.45
N TRP A 82 1.99 4.69 1.15
CA TRP A 82 2.16 3.66 2.17
C TRP A 82 3.30 4.00 3.15
N GLN A 83 4.44 4.49 2.66
CA GLN A 83 5.55 4.88 3.54
C GLN A 83 5.15 6.00 4.51
N HIS A 84 4.50 7.05 4.03
CA HIS A 84 4.00 8.12 4.88
C HIS A 84 3.00 7.62 5.92
N GLN A 85 2.13 6.71 5.52
CA GLN A 85 1.12 6.15 6.40
C GLN A 85 1.73 5.25 7.48
N VAL A 86 2.75 4.46 7.15
CA VAL A 86 3.52 3.67 8.13
C VAL A 86 4.25 4.58 9.11
N GLU A 87 4.84 5.68 8.63
CA GLU A 87 5.47 6.68 9.49
C GLU A 87 4.46 7.31 10.47
N GLU A 88 3.28 7.69 9.99
CA GLU A 88 2.20 8.22 10.83
C GLU A 88 1.77 7.19 11.89
N TRP A 89 1.48 5.96 11.49
CA TRP A 89 1.09 4.91 12.41
C TRP A 89 2.16 4.62 13.46
N ASN A 90 3.42 4.51 13.06
CA ASN A 90 4.53 4.23 13.98
C ASN A 90 4.78 5.35 15.00
N ASN A 91 4.43 6.59 14.66
CA ASN A 91 4.55 7.75 15.55
C ASN A 91 3.26 8.03 16.36
N SER A 92 2.13 7.45 15.95
CA SER A 92 0.86 7.60 16.66
C SER A 92 0.86 6.87 18.01
N SER A 93 0.16 7.44 18.99
CA SER A 93 -0.14 6.76 20.26
C SER A 93 -0.94 5.50 19.97
N PHE A 94 -0.48 4.37 20.49
CA PHE A 94 -1.13 3.08 20.30
C PHE A 94 -2.59 3.11 20.77
N LYS A 95 -2.88 3.77 21.90
CA LYS A 95 -4.24 3.86 22.47
C LYS A 95 -5.21 4.64 21.58
N SER A 96 -4.70 5.53 20.73
CA SER A 96 -5.50 6.35 19.81
C SER A 96 -5.68 5.71 18.44
N LEU A 97 -4.98 4.61 18.18
CA LEU A 97 -4.98 3.94 16.89
C LEU A 97 -6.34 3.28 16.64
N ASN A 98 -6.81 3.32 15.40
CA ASN A 98 -8.05 2.67 14.99
C ASN A 98 -7.74 1.38 14.23
N PRO A 99 -7.95 0.18 14.82
CA PRO A 99 -7.65 -1.09 14.17
C PRO A 99 -8.47 -1.35 12.91
N GLU A 100 -9.71 -0.84 12.86
CA GLU A 100 -10.58 -1.00 11.69
C GLU A 100 -10.08 -0.16 10.53
N ALA A 101 -9.72 1.11 10.77
CA ALA A 101 -9.11 1.97 9.75
C ALA A 101 -7.79 1.39 9.22
N LEU A 102 -6.95 0.86 10.12
CA LEU A 102 -5.73 0.16 9.74
C LEU A 102 -6.03 -1.04 8.83
N THR A 103 -6.99 -1.88 9.21
CA THR A 103 -7.41 -3.06 8.43
C THR A 103 -7.89 -2.69 7.03
N GLN A 104 -8.67 -1.61 6.91
CA GLN A 104 -9.17 -1.12 5.63
C GLN A 104 -8.03 -0.68 4.72
N GLU A 105 -7.04 0.03 5.25
CA GLU A 105 -5.87 0.47 4.48
C GLU A 105 -5.00 -0.72 4.07
N VAL A 106 -4.66 -1.65 4.96
CA VAL A 106 -3.93 -2.89 4.57
C VAL A 106 -4.66 -3.64 3.44
N THR A 107 -5.99 -3.72 3.53
CA THR A 107 -6.82 -4.39 2.52
C THR A 107 -6.81 -3.65 1.18
N LYS A 108 -6.89 -2.32 1.20
CA LYS A 108 -6.79 -1.46 0.02
C LYS A 108 -5.46 -1.65 -0.70
N TYR A 109 -4.33 -1.58 0.00
CA TYR A 109 -3.01 -1.77 -0.60
C TYR A 109 -2.77 -3.21 -1.07
N SER A 110 -3.32 -4.20 -0.37
CA SER A 110 -3.32 -5.59 -0.84
C SER A 110 -4.03 -5.75 -2.19
N LYS A 111 -5.15 -5.04 -2.42
CA LYS A 111 -5.85 -5.02 -3.71
C LYS A 111 -5.03 -4.31 -4.80
N ILE A 112 -4.41 -3.17 -4.47
CA ILE A 112 -3.53 -2.44 -5.40
C ILE A 112 -2.37 -3.34 -5.85
N LEU A 113 -1.71 -4.01 -4.90
CA LEU A 113 -0.63 -4.95 -5.19
C LEU A 113 -1.09 -6.09 -6.12
N ALA A 114 -2.25 -6.69 -5.84
CA ALA A 114 -2.80 -7.75 -6.69
C ALA A 114 -3.08 -7.28 -8.13
N GLN A 115 -3.46 -6.01 -8.32
CA GLN A 115 -3.65 -5.42 -9.65
C GLN A 115 -2.30 -5.19 -10.35
N VAL A 116 -1.37 -4.53 -9.68
CA VAL A 116 -0.05 -4.16 -10.25
C VAL A 116 0.79 -5.41 -10.56
N MET A 117 0.72 -6.47 -9.74
CA MET A 117 1.46 -7.71 -9.97
C MET A 117 1.12 -8.40 -11.29
N ARG A 118 -0.08 -8.20 -11.85
CA ARG A 118 -0.46 -8.81 -13.14
C ARG A 118 0.33 -8.28 -14.32
N GLY A 119 0.75 -7.01 -14.28
CA GLY A 119 1.53 -6.36 -15.34
C GLY A 119 2.98 -6.10 -14.97
N GLN A 120 3.33 -6.10 -13.67
CA GLN A 120 4.63 -5.65 -13.17
C GLN A 120 5.26 -6.59 -12.12
N GLY A 121 4.90 -7.88 -12.12
CA GLY A 121 5.39 -8.83 -11.11
C GLY A 121 6.92 -8.96 -10.99
N GLY A 122 7.66 -8.63 -12.06
CA GLY A 122 9.14 -8.60 -12.04
C GLY A 122 9.75 -7.34 -11.42
N ASN A 123 8.97 -6.26 -11.26
CA ASN A 123 9.47 -4.98 -10.78
C ASN A 123 9.91 -5.11 -9.29
N PRO A 124 11.17 -4.79 -8.94
CA PRO A 124 11.65 -4.86 -7.56
C PRO A 124 10.84 -4.00 -6.58
N LEU A 125 10.27 -2.87 -7.02
CA LEU A 125 9.44 -2.01 -6.19
C LEU A 125 8.14 -2.69 -5.75
N VAL A 126 7.54 -3.52 -6.62
CA VAL A 126 6.36 -4.33 -6.29
C VAL A 126 6.69 -5.30 -5.15
N ARG A 127 7.86 -5.95 -5.21
CA ARG A 127 8.32 -6.86 -4.15
C ARG A 127 8.54 -6.12 -2.83
N LYS A 128 9.13 -4.92 -2.89
CA LYS A 128 9.36 -4.07 -1.71
C LYS A 128 8.05 -3.63 -1.06
N LEU A 129 7.13 -3.05 -1.83
CA LEU A 129 5.81 -2.64 -1.33
C LEU A 129 5.04 -3.84 -0.78
N LYS A 130 5.10 -5.00 -1.44
CA LYS A 130 4.46 -6.22 -0.96
C LYS A 130 4.99 -6.65 0.41
N ALA A 131 6.29 -6.64 0.62
CA ALA A 131 6.87 -7.00 1.92
C ALA A 131 6.37 -6.07 3.04
N LEU A 132 6.33 -4.77 2.79
CA LEU A 132 5.83 -3.78 3.77
C LEU A 132 4.34 -3.97 4.09
N VAL A 133 3.50 -4.22 3.07
CA VAL A 133 2.07 -4.48 3.27
C VAL A 133 1.82 -5.81 3.97
N ASP A 134 2.59 -6.85 3.65
CA ASP A 134 2.47 -8.16 4.28
C ASP A 134 2.86 -8.12 5.76
N GLU A 135 3.86 -7.32 6.14
CA GLU A 135 4.24 -7.10 7.54
C GLU A 135 3.04 -6.56 8.33
N PHE A 136 2.43 -5.47 7.88
CA PHE A 136 1.23 -4.92 8.51
C PHE A 136 0.04 -5.89 8.46
N ARG A 137 -0.10 -6.70 7.42
CA ARG A 137 -1.15 -7.73 7.35
C ARG A 137 -1.04 -8.76 8.49
N VAL A 138 0.17 -9.09 8.94
CA VAL A 138 0.39 -10.00 10.06
C VAL A 138 0.25 -9.27 11.40
N THR A 139 0.67 -8.00 11.49
CA THR A 139 0.59 -7.18 12.71
C THR A 139 -0.83 -6.72 13.03
N THR A 140 -1.67 -6.39 12.03
CA THR A 140 -3.01 -5.84 12.24
C THR A 140 -3.90 -6.72 13.14
N PRO A 141 -3.98 -8.05 12.98
CA PRO A 141 -4.69 -8.91 13.92
C PRO A 141 -4.21 -8.79 15.37
N VAL A 142 -2.90 -8.63 15.59
CA VAL A 142 -2.32 -8.46 16.93
C VAL A 142 -2.74 -7.12 17.52
N ILE A 143 -2.70 -6.04 16.72
CA ILE A 143 -3.18 -4.72 17.12
C ILE A 143 -4.65 -4.77 17.51
N THR A 144 -5.50 -5.48 16.74
CA THR A 144 -6.91 -5.68 17.06
C THR A 144 -7.10 -6.42 18.39
N CYS A 145 -6.31 -7.46 18.65
CA CYS A 145 -6.33 -8.17 19.94
C CYS A 145 -5.97 -7.23 21.09
N LEU A 146 -4.92 -6.43 20.92
CA LEU A 146 -4.46 -5.46 21.91
C LEU A 146 -5.42 -4.27 22.10
N HIS A 147 -6.39 -4.08 21.20
CA HIS A 147 -7.48 -3.10 21.31
C HIS A 147 -8.81 -3.68 21.78
N ASN A 148 -8.82 -4.97 22.15
CA ASN A 148 -10.04 -5.63 22.62
C ASN A 148 -10.59 -4.95 23.88
N GLN A 149 -11.81 -4.41 23.78
CA GLN A 149 -12.49 -3.68 24.85
C GLN A 149 -12.87 -4.55 26.05
N ALA A 150 -12.87 -5.89 25.89
CA ALA A 150 -13.10 -6.83 26.98
C ALA A 150 -11.87 -7.00 27.89
N MET A 151 -10.69 -6.49 27.48
CA MET A 151 -9.48 -6.62 28.28
C MET A 151 -9.55 -5.80 29.57
N LYS A 152 -8.97 -6.39 30.62
CA LYS A 152 -8.93 -5.88 32.00
C LYS A 152 -7.48 -5.83 32.45
N PRO A 153 -7.16 -5.12 33.56
CA PRO A 153 -5.77 -4.97 34.01
C PRO A 153 -4.97 -6.27 34.13
N HIS A 154 -5.59 -7.39 34.53
CA HIS A 154 -4.90 -8.68 34.61
C HIS A 154 -4.55 -9.28 33.23
N HIS A 155 -5.37 -9.07 32.21
CA HIS A 155 -5.08 -9.47 30.83
C HIS A 155 -3.87 -8.70 30.29
N PHE A 156 -3.83 -7.38 30.52
CA PHE A 156 -2.69 -6.57 30.13
C PHE A 156 -1.40 -6.96 30.87
N ALA A 157 -1.47 -7.32 32.15
CA ALA A 157 -0.30 -7.83 32.89
C ALA A 157 0.24 -9.16 32.32
N GLN A 158 -0.65 -10.03 31.82
CA GLN A 158 -0.23 -11.25 31.12
C GLN A 158 0.47 -10.92 29.79
N ILE A 159 -0.08 -9.98 29.01
CA ILE A 159 0.54 -9.50 27.78
C ILE A 159 1.91 -8.88 28.06
N ASP A 160 2.05 -8.06 29.10
CA ASP A 160 3.33 -7.49 29.51
C ASP A 160 4.38 -8.56 29.82
N THR A 161 3.95 -9.67 30.43
CA THR A 161 4.83 -10.82 30.71
C THR A 161 5.23 -11.55 29.44
N ILE A 162 4.30 -11.74 28.50
CA ILE A 162 4.55 -12.38 27.19
C ILE A 162 5.52 -11.53 26.35
N VAL A 163 5.31 -10.22 26.31
CA VAL A 163 6.13 -9.26 25.55
C VAL A 163 7.47 -9.00 26.26
N GLY A 164 7.57 -9.26 27.56
CA GLY A 164 8.77 -8.99 28.35
C GLY A 164 8.99 -7.50 28.66
N ARG A 165 7.93 -6.68 28.54
CA ARG A 165 7.94 -5.24 28.79
C ARG A 165 6.61 -4.82 29.40
N ALA A 166 6.65 -3.96 30.41
CA ALA A 166 5.48 -3.48 31.12
C ALA A 166 4.71 -2.38 30.35
N LEU A 167 4.21 -2.71 29.15
CA LEU A 167 3.49 -1.78 28.27
C LEU A 167 2.24 -1.20 28.94
N SER A 168 1.57 -1.97 29.79
CA SER A 168 0.38 -1.51 30.52
C SER A 168 0.66 -0.38 31.52
N GLN A 169 1.92 -0.26 31.98
CA GLN A 169 2.35 0.79 32.90
C GLN A 169 2.86 2.04 32.17
N GLU A 170 3.08 1.94 30.86
CA GLU A 170 3.49 3.08 30.05
C GLU A 170 2.28 3.97 29.77
N ALA A 171 2.43 5.26 30.10
CA ALA A 171 1.37 6.24 29.91
C ALA A 171 1.00 6.36 28.42
N ASP A 172 2.02 6.31 27.55
CA ASP A 172 1.87 6.40 26.11
C ASP A 172 3.02 5.66 25.41
N TYR A 173 2.68 4.67 24.58
CA TYR A 173 3.63 3.99 23.71
C TYR A 173 3.06 4.00 22.29
N THR A 174 3.93 4.01 21.30
CA THR A 174 3.52 4.10 19.89
C THR A 174 3.42 2.73 19.24
N LEU A 175 2.78 2.65 18.06
CA LEU A 175 2.82 1.42 17.28
C LEU A 175 4.27 1.03 16.92
N GLY A 176 5.15 2.01 16.69
CA GLY A 176 6.56 1.75 16.40
C GLY A 176 7.25 0.94 17.50
N VAL A 177 6.94 1.21 18.77
CA VAL A 177 7.45 0.42 19.90
C VAL A 177 6.99 -1.03 19.82
N LEU A 178 5.73 -1.30 19.45
CA LEU A 178 5.25 -2.67 19.27
C LEU A 178 5.92 -3.38 18.09
N MET A 179 6.19 -2.64 17.01
CA MET A 179 6.92 -3.15 15.84
C MET A 179 8.35 -3.53 16.22
N GLU A 180 9.05 -2.71 17.00
CA GLU A 180 10.41 -2.98 17.51
C GLU A 180 10.45 -4.21 18.43
N LEU A 181 9.43 -4.40 19.26
CA LEU A 181 9.26 -5.57 20.13
C LEU A 181 8.84 -6.83 19.38
N LYS A 182 8.59 -6.71 18.06
CA LYS A 182 8.16 -7.81 17.20
C LYS A 182 6.95 -8.56 17.73
N VAL A 183 5.92 -7.84 18.17
CA VAL A 183 4.71 -8.45 18.74
C VAL A 183 3.98 -9.40 17.78
N MET A 184 4.26 -9.34 16.48
CA MET A 184 3.76 -10.31 15.50
C MET A 184 4.29 -11.73 15.70
N ASP A 185 5.49 -11.89 16.28
CA ASP A 185 6.06 -13.19 16.61
C ASP A 185 5.34 -13.84 17.80
N LEU A 186 4.66 -13.03 18.62
CA LEU A 186 3.90 -13.42 19.82
C LEU A 186 2.38 -13.44 19.57
N LYS A 187 1.99 -13.52 18.29
CA LYS A 187 0.60 -13.38 17.86
C LYS A 187 -0.32 -14.40 18.53
N GLU A 188 0.11 -15.66 18.63
CA GLU A 188 -0.74 -16.74 19.12
C GLU A 188 -1.04 -16.57 20.61
N GLU A 189 -0.03 -16.19 21.40
CA GLU A 189 -0.13 -15.94 22.82
C GLU A 189 -0.99 -14.72 23.12
N ILE A 190 -0.78 -13.61 22.40
CA ILE A 190 -1.59 -12.39 22.55
C ILE A 190 -3.04 -12.66 22.16
N GLN A 191 -3.27 -13.40 21.08
CA GLN A 191 -4.62 -13.79 20.65
C GLN A 191 -5.31 -14.65 21.70
N ALA A 192 -4.59 -15.58 22.35
CA ALA A 192 -5.15 -16.41 23.42
C ALA A 192 -5.64 -15.56 24.61
N VAL A 193 -4.84 -14.59 25.07
CA VAL A 193 -5.23 -13.67 26.14
C VAL A 193 -6.43 -12.81 25.75
N SER A 194 -6.43 -12.26 24.53
CA SER A 194 -7.57 -11.50 24.01
C SER A 194 -8.85 -12.35 23.95
N ASN A 195 -8.75 -13.61 23.53
CA ASN A 195 -9.89 -14.53 23.48
C ASN A 195 -10.42 -14.86 24.88
N MET A 196 -9.53 -15.05 25.85
CA MET A 196 -9.91 -15.24 27.26
C MET A 196 -10.69 -14.03 27.77
N ALA A 197 -10.23 -12.82 27.49
CA ALA A 197 -10.92 -11.60 27.88
C ALA A 197 -12.35 -11.52 27.32
N THR A 198 -12.51 -11.81 26.02
CA THR A 198 -13.83 -11.85 25.38
C THR A 198 -14.75 -12.91 26.00
N GLN A 199 -14.21 -14.09 26.33
CA GLN A 199 -14.99 -15.15 26.98
C GLN A 199 -15.40 -14.78 28.40
N GLU A 200 -14.49 -14.20 29.18
CA GLU A 200 -14.77 -13.70 30.54
C GLU A 200 -15.90 -12.67 30.52
N ALA A 201 -15.83 -11.67 29.64
CA ALA A 201 -16.84 -10.63 29.51
C ALA A 201 -18.22 -11.15 29.04
N ALA A 202 -18.27 -12.29 28.33
CA ALA A 202 -19.53 -12.90 27.91
C ALA A 202 -20.20 -13.73 29.02
N LEU A 203 -19.46 -14.10 30.06
CA LEU A 203 -19.93 -14.88 31.21
C LEU A 203 -20.32 -14.00 32.42
N GLU A 204 -19.98 -12.71 32.38
CA GLU A 204 -20.38 -11.68 33.35
C GLU A 204 -21.73 -11.04 32.98
#